data_AF-A0A2V7CUG8-F1
#
_entry.id   AF-A0A2V7CUG8-F1
#
_cell.length_a   1.000
_cell.length_b   1.000
_cell.length_c   1.000
_cell.angle_alpha   90.00
_cell.angle_beta   90.00
_cell.angle_gamma   90.00
#
_symmetry.space_group_name_H-M   'P 1'
#
loop_
_entity.id
_entity.type
_entity.pdbx_description
1 polymer ?
#
loop_
_entity_poly.entity_id
_entity_poly.type
_entity_poly.pdbx_seq_one_letter_code
_entity_poly.pdbx_strand_id
1 'polypeptide(L)' 'MRLPGLRGDRHVDRRGPRSGQLSPEEFTRQRAGTVPLGRMERPEDVANVIGFLVSSKSGYMTGQALSVDGGLVMH' A
#
# COMPACT_ATOMS: atom_id res chain seq x y z
N MET A 1 36.00 17.56 2.87
CA MET A 1 35.73 16.50 1.88
C MET A 1 34.31 16.01 2.11
N ARG A 2 33.34 16.40 1.26
CA ARG A 2 31.90 16.09 1.41
C ARG A 2 31.52 14.94 0.48
N LEU A 3 30.76 13.96 0.98
CA LEU A 3 30.21 12.84 0.21
C LEU A 3 28.92 13.29 -0.51
N PRO A 4 28.78 13.16 -1.84
CA PRO A 4 27.53 13.42 -2.54
C PRO A 4 26.82 12.11 -2.88
N GLY A 5 25.52 11.97 -2.54
CA GLY A 5 24.72 10.92 -3.18
C GLY A 5 23.46 10.38 -2.49
N LEU A 6 23.06 10.88 -1.32
CA LEU A 6 21.72 10.55 -0.80
C LEU A 6 20.68 11.28 -1.66
N ARG A 7 20.23 10.62 -2.73
CA ARG A 7 19.09 11.04 -3.53
C ARG A 7 17.88 11.03 -2.60
N GLY A 8 17.49 12.23 -2.19
CA GLY A 8 16.30 12.50 -1.41
C GLY A 8 15.09 11.79 -2.01
N ASP A 9 14.39 11.06 -1.15
CA ASP A 9 12.96 11.20 -0.93
C ASP A 9 12.18 11.53 -2.20
N ARG A 10 11.97 10.51 -3.03
CA ARG A 10 10.81 10.49 -3.94
C ARG A 10 9.57 10.40 -3.07
N HIS A 11 9.16 11.54 -2.52
CA HIS A 11 7.81 11.72 -2.01
C HIS A 11 6.88 11.33 -3.16
N VAL A 12 6.20 10.19 -3.00
CA VAL A 12 5.12 9.77 -3.90
C VAL A 12 4.15 10.95 -3.95
N ASP A 13 4.06 11.61 -5.11
CA ASP A 13 3.13 12.71 -5.35
C ASP A 13 1.70 12.15 -5.27
N ARG A 14 1.17 12.07 -4.03
CA ARG A 14 -0.17 11.60 -3.68
C ARG A 14 -1.22 12.63 -4.09
N ARG A 15 -1.30 13.00 -5.37
CA ARG A 15 -2.47 13.77 -5.85
C ARG A 15 -3.68 12.86 -6.00
N GLY A 16 -4.22 12.44 -4.86
CA GLY A 16 -5.65 12.20 -4.77
C GLY A 16 -6.42 13.50 -5.01
N PRO A 17 -7.76 13.44 -5.11
CA PRO A 17 -8.58 14.66 -5.20
C PRO A 17 -8.16 15.64 -4.11
N ARG A 18 -8.08 16.94 -4.44
CA ARG A 18 -7.71 17.99 -3.47
C ARG A 18 -8.59 17.79 -2.25
N SER A 19 -7.98 17.47 -1.11
CA SER A 19 -8.68 17.26 0.16
C SER A 19 -9.57 18.47 0.41
N GLY A 20 -10.90 18.27 0.33
CA GLY A 20 -11.90 19.32 0.49
C GLY A 20 -13.15 19.26 -0.42
N GLN A 21 -13.22 18.35 -1.40
CA GLN A 21 -14.34 18.32 -2.37
C GLN A 21 -15.27 17.10 -2.31
N LEU A 22 -14.94 16.04 -1.57
CA LEU A 22 -15.74 14.82 -1.47
C LEU A 22 -16.06 14.51 -0.01
N SER A 23 -17.28 14.03 0.24
CA SER A 23 -17.63 13.41 1.52
C SER A 23 -16.79 12.16 1.77
N PRO A 24 -16.62 11.72 3.03
CA PRO A 24 -15.91 10.49 3.36
C PRO A 24 -16.42 9.25 2.61
N GLU A 25 -17.73 9.18 2.39
CA GLU A 25 -18.36 8.07 1.65
C GLU A 25 -18.05 8.12 0.16
N GLU A 26 -18.12 9.30 -0.45
CA GLU A 26 -17.78 9.49 -1.87
C GLU A 26 -16.29 9.20 -2.12
N PHE A 27 -15.42 9.64 -1.21
CA PHE A 27 -14.00 9.32 -1.28
C PHE A 27 -13.76 7.81 -1.20
N THR A 28 -14.41 7.14 -0.24
CA THR A 28 -14.32 5.68 -0.06
C THR A 28 -14.79 4.94 -1.32
N ARG A 29 -15.94 5.34 -1.87
CA ARG A 29 -16.51 4.75 -3.08
C ARG A 29 -15.61 4.95 -4.30
N GLN A 30 -15.11 6.17 -4.49
CA GLN A 30 -14.19 6.49 -5.58
C GLN A 30 -12.91 5.67 -5.47
N ARG A 31 -12.32 5.57 -4.28
CA ARG A 31 -11.11 4.79 -4.04
C ARG A 31 -11.34 3.31 -4.27
N ALA A 32 -12.42 2.74 -3.75
CA ALA A 32 -12.78 1.34 -3.97
C ALA A 32 -12.91 1.00 -5.47
N GLY A 33 -13.44 1.93 -6.28
CA GLY A 33 -13.54 1.76 -7.74
C GLY A 33 -12.19 1.72 -8.47
N THR A 34 -11.09 2.19 -7.86
CA THR A 34 -9.75 2.08 -8.45
C THR A 34 -9.03 0.78 -8.10
N VAL A 35 -9.50 0.06 -7.07
CA VAL A 35 -8.93 -1.21 -6.63
C VAL A 35 -9.56 -2.34 -7.44
N PRO A 36 -8.80 -3.22 -8.12
CA PRO A 36 -9.40 -4.33 -8.87
C PRO A 36 -10.27 -5.28 -8.04
N LEU A 37 -9.94 -5.46 -6.76
CA LEU A 37 -10.79 -6.20 -5.82
C LEU A 37 -12.12 -5.50 -5.48
N GLY A 38 -12.34 -4.26 -5.94
CA GLY A 38 -13.60 -3.53 -5.85
C GLY A 38 -13.95 -3.03 -4.46
N ARG A 39 -13.01 -3.06 -3.50
CA ARG A 39 -13.22 -2.64 -2.11
C ARG A 39 -12.00 -1.93 -1.54
N MET A 40 -12.23 -1.15 -0.49
CA MET A 40 -11.14 -0.67 0.35
C MET A 40 -10.47 -1.82 1.09
N GLU A 41 -9.16 -1.66 1.29
CA GLU A 41 -8.38 -2.49 2.20
C GLU A 41 -8.89 -2.33 3.63
N ARG A 42 -8.85 -3.43 4.38
CA ARG A 42 -9.16 -3.47 5.80
C ARG A 42 -7.90 -3.83 6.60
N PRO A 43 -7.77 -3.43 7.87
CA PRO A 43 -6.60 -3.75 8.69
C PRO A 43 -6.24 -5.24 8.71
N GLU A 44 -7.25 -6.12 8.63
CA GLU A 44 -7.08 -7.57 8.64
C GLU A 44 -6.37 -8.08 7.39
N ASP A 45 -6.48 -7.39 6.25
CA ASP A 45 -5.82 -7.80 5.00
C ASP A 45 -4.28 -7.77 5.17
N VAL A 46 -3.75 -6.72 5.81
CA VAL A 46 -2.32 -6.61 6.15
C VAL A 46 -1.95 -7.51 7.33
N ALA A 47 -2.77 -7.52 8.39
CA ALA A 47 -2.48 -8.26 9.62
C ALA A 47 -2.35 -9.77 9.35
N ASN A 48 -3.16 -10.32 8.45
CA ASN A 48 -3.08 -11.74 8.09
C ASN A 48 -1.78 -12.10 7.36
N VAL A 49 -1.30 -11.22 6.46
CA VAL A 49 0.00 -11.41 5.79
C VAL A 49 1.14 -11.34 6.79
N ILE A 50 1.11 -10.36 7.69
CA ILE A 50 2.08 -10.27 8.79
C ILE A 50 2.04 -11.54 9.63
N GLY A 51 0.84 -11.99 10.02
CA GLY A 51 0.64 -13.22 10.78
C GLY A 51 1.27 -14.44 10.13
N PHE A 52 1.16 -14.57 8.81
CA PHE A 52 1.84 -15.62 8.06
C PHE A 52 3.38 -15.46 8.09
N LEU A 53 3.89 -14.24 7.86
CA LEU A 53 5.33 -13.96 7.83
C LEU A 53 6.02 -14.15 9.19
N VAL A 54 5.32 -13.96 10.30
CA VAL A 54 5.87 -14.23 11.65
C VAL A 54 5.70 -15.69 12.08
N SER A 55 4.92 -16.47 11.35
CA SER A 55 4.68 -17.88 11.67
C SER A 55 5.79 -18.79 11.14
N SER A 56 5.88 -20.01 11.68
CA SER A 56 6.81 -21.04 11.19
C SER A 56 6.57 -21.45 9.72
N LYS A 57 5.39 -21.16 9.16
CA LYS A 57 5.03 -21.52 7.79
C LYS A 57 5.84 -20.78 6.73
N SER A 58 6.44 -19.65 7.08
CA SER A 58 7.23 -18.81 6.18
C SER A 58 8.74 -18.89 6.47
N GLY A 59 9.19 -19.89 7.23
CA GLY A 59 10.56 -19.96 7.77
C GLY A 59 11.71 -20.02 6.75
N TYR A 60 11.42 -20.16 5.45
CA TYR A 60 12.41 -20.09 4.37
C TYR A 60 12.23 -18.89 3.44
N MET A 61 11.35 -17.96 3.79
CA MET A 61 11.07 -16.75 3.02
C MET A 61 11.84 -15.56 3.60
N THR A 62 12.73 -14.96 2.80
CA THR A 62 13.47 -13.76 3.19
C THR A 62 13.75 -12.88 1.97
N GLY A 63 14.04 -11.60 2.20
CA GLY A 63 14.37 -10.62 1.16
C GLY A 63 13.22 -10.26 0.22
N GLN A 64 11.97 -10.60 0.57
CA GLN A 64 10.80 -10.34 -0.27
C GLN A 64 10.10 -9.04 0.15
N ALA A 65 9.59 -8.31 -0.84
CA ALA A 65 8.63 -7.23 -0.64
C ALA A 65 7.27 -7.69 -1.18
N LEU A 66 6.27 -7.74 -0.31
CA LEU A 66 4.92 -8.16 -0.68
C LEU A 66 4.00 -6.93 -0.74
N SER A 67 3.28 -6.77 -1.83
CA SER A 67 2.21 -5.77 -1.93
C SER A 67 0.88 -6.37 -1.50
N VAL A 68 0.21 -5.68 -0.59
CA VAL A 68 -1.15 -5.98 -0.14
C VAL A 68 -1.99 -4.79 -0.54
N ASP A 69 -2.52 -4.80 -1.76
CA ASP A 69 -3.15 -3.60 -2.35
C ASP A 69 -4.41 -3.91 -3.16
N GLY A 70 -4.89 -5.15 -3.12
CA GLY A 70 -6.07 -5.59 -3.87
C GLY A 70 -5.88 -5.55 -5.40
N GLY A 71 -4.64 -5.54 -5.89
CA GLY A 71 -4.27 -5.54 -7.31
C GLY A 71 -3.97 -4.16 -7.89
N LEU A 72 -3.76 -3.13 -7.05
CA LEU A 72 -3.50 -1.77 -7.52
C LEU A 72 -2.20 -1.65 -8.33
N VAL A 73 -1.17 -2.43 -7.98
CA VAL A 73 0.11 -2.44 -8.66
C VAL A 73 0.38 -3.82 -9.26
N MET A 74 0.78 -3.85 -10.54
CA MET A 74 1.34 -5.06 -11.16
C MET A 74 2.85 -5.09 -10.92
N HIS A 75 3.36 -6.21 -10.39
CA HIS A 75 4.78 -6.48 -10.17
C HIS A 75 5.33 -7.46 -11.20
#